data_AF-A0A1U7CM67-F1
#
_entry.id   AF-A0A1U7CM67-F1
#
_cell.length_a   1.000
_cell.length_b   1.000
_cell.length_c   1.000
_cell.angle_alpha   90.00
_cell.angle_beta   90.00
_cell.angle_gamma   90.00
#
_symmetry.space_group_name_H-M   'P 1'
#
loop_
_entity.id
_entity.type
_entity.pdbx_description
1 polymer ?
#
loop_
_entity_poly.entity_id
_entity_poly.type
_entity_poly.pdbx_seq_one_letter_code
_entity_poly.pdbx_strand_id
1 'polypeptide(L)'
;MTRHHVQCTFEGCGEAASYKIAARWSDGGFAELKTYGFACSNHLGPVFQLAEERQHQYKPAPNEVVEELAIFRYESGKRDRQLQRLWGLEDNYRT
;
A
#
# COMPACT_ATOMS: atom_id res chain seq x y z
N MET A 1 2.40 2.17 -27.66
CA MET A 1 2.47 1.45 -26.37
C MET A 1 1.55 2.16 -25.39
N THR A 2 0.41 1.57 -25.05
CA THR A 2 -0.47 2.07 -23.98
C THR A 2 0.23 1.88 -22.65
N ARG A 3 0.57 2.98 -21.96
CA ARG A 3 1.06 2.92 -20.57
C ARG A 3 -0.11 2.50 -19.69
N HIS A 4 -0.15 1.23 -19.30
CA HIS A 4 -1.07 0.75 -18.27
C HIS A 4 -0.69 1.43 -16.95
N HIS A 5 -1.57 2.31 -16.46
CA HIS A 5 -1.46 2.86 -15.12
C HIS A 5 -2.22 1.95 -14.17
N VAL A 6 -1.74 1.86 -12.93
CA VAL A 6 -2.49 1.21 -11.86
C VAL A 6 -3.56 2.20 -11.40
N GLN A 7 -4.80 1.76 -11.35
CA GLN A 7 -5.94 2.58 -10.93
C GLN A 7 -6.06 2.60 -9.40
N CYS A 8 -6.74 3.61 -8.90
CA CYS A 8 -7.14 3.66 -7.51
C CYS A 8 -8.00 2.44 -7.15
N THR A 9 -7.74 1.84 -5.98
CA THR A 9 -8.49 0.69 -5.46
C THR A 9 -9.85 1.08 -4.89
N PHE A 10 -10.11 2.38 -4.69
CA PHE A 10 -11.40 2.85 -4.21
C PHE A 10 -12.50 2.51 -5.23
N GLU A 11 -13.61 1.97 -4.74
CA GLU A 11 -14.69 1.47 -5.60
C GLU A 11 -15.25 2.57 -6.51
N GLY A 12 -15.39 2.26 -7.80
CA GLY A 12 -15.86 3.22 -8.80
C GLY A 12 -14.85 4.29 -9.23
N CYS A 13 -13.64 4.31 -8.67
CA CYS A 13 -12.62 5.30 -9.05
C CYS A 13 -11.77 4.81 -10.24
N GLY A 14 -11.81 5.54 -11.36
CA GLY A 14 -10.99 5.25 -12.54
C GLY A 14 -9.64 5.97 -12.58
N GLU A 15 -9.34 6.81 -11.59
CA GLU A 15 -8.15 7.67 -11.57
C GLU A 15 -6.86 6.87 -11.39
N ALA A 16 -5.76 7.40 -11.94
CA ALA A 16 -4.45 6.81 -11.76
C ALA A 16 -3.95 6.94 -10.31
N ALA A 17 -3.37 5.86 -9.80
CA ALA A 17 -2.78 5.86 -8.48
C ALA A 17 -1.53 6.75 -8.42
N SER A 18 -1.42 7.53 -7.36
CA SER A 18 -0.23 8.31 -6.99
C SER A 18 0.46 7.74 -5.74
N TYR A 19 -0.24 6.87 -5.01
CA TYR A 19 0.23 6.28 -3.77
C TYR A 19 0.01 4.76 -3.78
N LYS A 20 0.93 4.05 -3.14
CA LYS A 20 0.82 2.63 -2.82
C LYS A 20 0.77 2.50 -1.30
N ILE A 21 -0.21 1.76 -0.80
CA ILE A 21 -0.39 1.47 0.62
C ILE A 21 0.03 0.02 0.84
N ALA A 22 1.07 -0.17 1.63
CA ALA A 22 1.70 -1.48 1.77
C ALA A 22 2.44 -1.63 3.11
N ALA A 23 2.69 -2.86 3.52
CA ALA A 23 3.48 -3.19 4.69
C ALA A 23 4.67 -4.07 4.29
N ARG A 24 5.78 -3.95 5.02
CA ARG A 24 6.87 -4.93 4.85
C ARG A 24 6.40 -6.26 5.43
N TRP A 25 6.61 -7.33 4.67
CA TRP A 25 6.30 -8.70 5.08
C TRP A 25 7.55 -9.56 4.91
N SER A 26 7.76 -10.52 5.80
CA SER A 26 8.81 -11.53 5.67
C SER A 26 8.37 -12.84 6.32
N ASP A 27 8.83 -13.97 5.80
CA ASP A 27 8.65 -15.31 6.38
C ASP A 27 9.95 -15.89 6.99
N GLY A 28 10.99 -15.05 7.12
CA GLY A 28 12.33 -15.44 7.55
C GLY A 28 13.27 -15.93 6.44
N GLY A 29 12.75 -16.30 5.25
CA GLY A 29 13.54 -16.65 4.08
C GLY A 29 13.50 -15.59 2.99
N PHE A 30 12.39 -14.88 2.86
CA PHE A 30 12.15 -13.83 1.88
C PHE A 30 11.53 -12.60 2.55
N ALA A 31 11.68 -11.44 1.91
CA ALA A 31 11.04 -10.20 2.34
C ALA A 31 10.52 -9.42 1.13
N GLU A 32 9.30 -8.91 1.24
CA GLU A 32 8.66 -8.12 0.20
C GLU A 32 7.81 -6.98 0.79
N LEU A 33 7.28 -6.16 -0.12
CA LEU A 33 6.35 -5.09 0.20
C LEU A 33 4.93 -5.56 -0.14
N LYS A 34 4.24 -6.12 0.85
CA LYS A 34 2.88 -6.65 0.70
C LYS A 34 1.90 -5.50 0.48
N THR A 35 1.22 -5.53 -0.67
CA THR A 35 0.32 -4.45 -1.10
C THR A 35 -1.07 -4.63 -0.54
N TYR A 36 -1.62 -3.58 0.06
CA TYR A 36 -3.00 -3.56 0.58
C TYR A 36 -3.93 -2.66 -0.22
N GLY A 37 -3.37 -1.67 -0.96
CA GLY A 37 -4.14 -0.84 -1.88
C GLY A 37 -3.30 0.16 -2.67
N PHE A 38 -3.92 0.76 -3.68
CA PHE A 38 -3.40 1.89 -4.45
C PHE A 38 -4.39 3.06 -4.40
N ALA A 39 -3.89 4.28 -4.24
CA ALA A 39 -4.75 5.44 -4.08
C ALA A 39 -4.36 6.58 -5.02
N CYS A 40 -5.36 7.26 -5.58
CA CYS A 40 -5.20 8.61 -6.09
C CYS A 40 -5.19 9.61 -4.92
N SER A 41 -4.86 10.87 -5.18
CA SER A 41 -4.78 11.91 -4.13
C SER A 41 -6.10 12.15 -3.39
N ASN A 42 -7.24 11.89 -4.02
CA ASN A 42 -8.56 12.15 -3.42
C ASN A 42 -9.00 11.03 -2.47
N HIS A 43 -8.50 9.80 -2.66
CA HIS A 43 -8.96 8.63 -1.92
C HIS A 43 -7.88 8.00 -1.03
N LEU A 44 -6.79 8.72 -0.77
CA LEU A 44 -5.70 8.19 0.07
C LEU A 44 -6.18 7.75 1.46
N GLY A 45 -6.95 8.59 2.15
CA GLY A 45 -7.50 8.27 3.47
C GLY A 45 -8.41 7.04 3.47
N PRO A 46 -9.51 7.02 2.68
CA PRO A 46 -10.42 5.88 2.62
C PRO A 46 -9.73 4.57 2.22
N VAL A 47 -8.80 4.60 1.25
CA VAL A 47 -8.06 3.39 0.86
C VAL A 47 -7.09 2.95 1.95
N PHE A 48 -6.49 3.88 2.70
CA PHE A 48 -5.63 3.54 3.84
C PHE A 48 -6.42 2.87 4.97
N GLN A 49 -7.59 3.38 5.31
CA GLN A 49 -8.47 2.78 6.34
C GLN A 49 -8.92 1.36 5.94
N LEU A 50 -9.35 1.17 4.68
CA LEU A 50 -9.68 -0.16 4.14
C LEU A 50 -8.46 -1.09 4.14
N ALA A 51 -7.25 -0.56 3.93
CA ALA A 51 -6.01 -1.33 4.04
C ALA A 51 -5.73 -1.75 5.48
N GLU A 52 -5.92 -0.87 6.47
CA GLU A 52 -5.78 -1.18 7.89
C GLU A 52 -6.74 -2.29 8.31
N GLU A 53 -8.01 -2.21 7.92
CA GLU A 53 -9.00 -3.28 8.17
C GLU A 53 -8.52 -4.64 7.61
N ARG A 54 -8.02 -4.65 6.37
CA ARG A 54 -7.49 -5.87 5.73
C ARG A 54 -6.23 -6.38 6.42
N GLN A 55 -5.36 -5.49 6.89
CA GLN A 55 -4.16 -5.88 7.63
C GLN A 55 -4.53 -6.48 8.99
N HIS A 56 -5.48 -5.90 9.72
CA HIS A 56 -5.94 -6.43 11.00
C HIS A 56 -6.63 -7.80 10.87
N GLN A 57 -7.27 -8.08 9.74
CA GLN A 57 -7.85 -9.39 9.45
C GLN A 57 -6.80 -10.43 9.03
N TYR A 58 -5.61 -10.01 8.62
CA TYR A 58 -4.54 -10.90 8.23
C TYR A 58 -3.97 -11.62 9.45
N LYS A 59 -3.92 -12.96 9.40
CA LYS A 59 -3.33 -13.81 10.43
C LYS A 59 -1.99 -14.34 9.93
N PRO A 60 -0.85 -13.77 10.36
CA PRO A 60 0.46 -14.25 9.93
C PRO A 60 0.69 -15.68 10.42
N ALA A 61 1.41 -16.48 9.62
CA ALA A 61 1.94 -17.75 10.11
C ALA A 61 2.99 -17.51 11.22
N PRO A 62 3.35 -18.51 12.05
CA PRO A 62 4.24 -18.31 13.20
C PRO A 62 5.62 -17.70 12.86
N ASN A 63 6.12 -17.94 11.65
CA ASN A 63 7.40 -17.40 11.15
C ASN A 63 7.23 -16.14 10.29
N GLU A 64 6.01 -15.66 10.09
CA GLU A 64 5.75 -14.45 9.34
C GLU A 64 5.77 -13.22 10.24
N VAL A 65 6.44 -12.18 9.76
CA VAL A 65 6.44 -10.84 10.35
C VAL A 65 5.81 -9.89 9.34
N VAL A 66 4.83 -9.12 9.80
CA VAL A 66 4.22 -8.04 9.04
C VAL A 66 4.42 -6.75 9.83
N GLU A 67 5.15 -5.81 9.25
CA GLU A 67 5.32 -4.48 9.84
C GLU A 67 4.05 -3.66 9.71
N GLU A 68 4.04 -2.47 10.30
CA GLU A 68 2.94 -1.53 10.14
C GLU A 68 2.72 -1.14 8.67
N LEU A 69 1.46 -0.86 8.33
CA LEU A 69 1.12 -0.20 7.07
C LEU A 69 1.83 1.14 6.93
N ALA A 70 2.26 1.38 5.69
CA ALA A 70 2.96 2.58 5.29
C ALA A 70 2.45 3.11 3.95
N ILE A 71 2.60 4.41 3.74
CA ILE A 71 2.26 5.06 2.48
C ILE A 71 3.53 5.32 1.68
N PHE A 72 3.53 4.88 0.43
CA PHE A 72 4.62 5.05 -0.52
C PHE A 72 4.17 5.91 -1.69
N ARG A 73 5.06 6.77 -2.19
CA ARG A 73 4.88 7.42 -3.49
C ARG A 73 4.93 6.34 -4.57
N TYR A 74 3.83 6.17 -5.30
CA TYR A 74 3.77 5.23 -6.41
C TYR A 74 4.27 5.90 -7.68
N GLU A 75 5.13 5.18 -8.41
CA GLU A 75 5.67 5.63 -9.69
C GLU A 75 5.67 4.44 -10.66
N SER A 76 4.95 4.59 -11.77
CA SER A 76 4.88 3.54 -12.80
C SER A 76 6.29 3.18 -13.30
N GLY A 77 6.59 1.87 -13.34
CA GLY A 77 7.88 1.33 -13.76
C GLY A 77 8.95 1.26 -12.67
N LYS A 78 8.73 1.84 -11.48
CA LYS A 78 9.60 1.61 -10.33
C LYS A 78 9.22 0.33 -9.59
N ARG A 79 10.23 -0.42 -9.14
CA ARG A 79 10.02 -1.58 -8.25
C ARG A 79 9.77 -1.13 -6.82
N ASP A 80 9.09 -1.96 -6.05
CA ASP A 80 8.74 -1.71 -4.65
C ASP A 80 9.91 -1.24 -3.78
N ARG A 81 11.07 -1.90 -3.90
CA ARG A 81 12.30 -1.52 -3.17
C ARG A 81 12.86 -0.13 -3.50
N GLN A 82 12.34 0.50 -4.57
CA GLN A 82 12.75 1.83 -5.04
C GLN A 82 11.70 2.90 -4.71
N LEU A 83 10.56 2.52 -4.13
CA LEU A 83 9.50 3.45 -3.77
C LEU A 83 9.88 4.21 -2.50
N GLN A 84 9.60 5.50 -2.50
CA GLN A 84 9.83 6.35 -1.35
C GLN A 84 8.67 6.23 -0.36
N ARG A 85 8.96 5.82 0.88
CA ARG A 85 8.01 5.95 1.99
C ARG A 85 7.80 7.42 2.35
N LEU A 86 6.55 7.81 2.51
CA LEU A 86 6.12 9.15 2.91
C LEU A 86 5.85 9.18 4.42
N TRP A 87 6.93 9.22 5.21
CA TRP A 87 6.87 9.14 6.66
C TRP A 87 5.95 10.20 7.28
N GLY A 88 5.10 9.77 8.21
CA GLY A 88 4.19 10.64 8.98
C GLY A 88 2.92 11.00 8.21
N LEU A 89 2.79 10.57 6.95
CA LEU A 89 1.55 10.75 6.20
C LEU A 89 0.46 9.80 6.72
N GLU A 90 0.86 8.63 7.23
CA GLU A 90 -0.01 7.62 7.81
C GLU A 90 -0.81 8.18 9.00
N ASP A 91 -0.18 8.99 9.85
CA ASP A 91 -0.79 9.58 11.06
C ASP A 91 -2.02 10.45 10.77
N ASN A 92 -2.17 10.95 9.54
CA ASN A 92 -3.34 11.74 9.14
C ASN A 92 -4.60 10.88 8.90
N TYR A 93 -4.44 9.57 8.78
CA TYR A 93 -5.50 8.65 8.34
C TYR A 93 -5.74 7.47 9.26
N ARG A 94 -4.79 7.19 10.18
CA ARG A 94 -5.00 6.22 11.26
C ARG A 94 -6.23 6.61 12.07
N THR A 95 -7.10 5.64 12.31
CA THR A 95 -8.28 5.75 13.19
C THR A 95 -8.07 5.06 14.52
#